data_AF-A0A2V2VJE4-F1
#
_entry.id   AF-A0A2V2VJE4-F1
#
_cell.length_a   1.000
_cell.length_b   1.000
_cell.length_c   1.000
_cell.angle_alpha   90.00
_cell.angle_beta   90.00
_cell.angle_gamma   90.00
#
_symmetry.space_group_name_H-M   'P 1'
#
loop_
_entity.id
_entity.type
_entity.pdbx_description
1 polymer ?
#
loop_
_entity_poly.entity_id
_entity_poly.type
_entity_poly.pdbx_seq_one_letter_code
_entity_poly.pdbx_strand_id
1 'polypeptide(L)'
;MNARAQELAREKKLADRAFLDQKPEGVPLRELPLDDDSDFVAMEQERRQLLEKDPRRNAKEIAALEESMNARAQELAREKKLADRAFLDQKPEGVPLRELPLDDDSDFVAMEQERRQLLEKDPRRNAREIAALEESMNARAQELAREKKLADRAFLDQKPEGVPLRELPLDDDSDFVAMEQERRQLLEKDPRRNARRLLRLRRA
;
A
#
# COMPACT_ATOMS: atom_id res chain seq x y z
N MET A 1 3.11 21.27 32.71
CA MET A 1 4.57 21.04 32.58
C MET A 1 4.86 19.71 31.89
N ASN A 2 4.32 18.58 32.37
CA ASN A 2 4.58 17.25 31.76
C ASN A 2 4.22 17.15 30.27
N ALA A 3 3.06 17.68 29.84
CA ALA A 3 2.68 17.69 28.43
C ALA A 3 3.70 18.42 27.54
N ARG A 4 4.21 19.58 28.00
CA ARG A 4 5.23 20.35 27.28
C ARG A 4 6.57 19.63 27.22
N ALA A 5 6.96 18.93 28.29
CA ALA A 5 8.18 18.11 28.29
C ALA A 5 8.07 16.94 27.30
N GLN A 6 6.91 16.28 27.23
CA GLN A 6 6.65 15.21 26.26
C GLN A 6 6.68 15.73 24.82
N GLU A 7 6.10 16.90 24.57
CA GLU A 7 6.13 17.55 23.26
C GLU A 7 7.57 17.86 22.82
N LEU A 8 8.37 18.49 23.69
CA LEU A 8 9.78 18.76 23.42
C LEU A 8 10.60 17.48 23.16
N ALA A 9 10.32 16.40 23.89
CA ALA A 9 10.97 15.11 23.67
C ALA A 9 10.62 14.52 22.28
N ARG A 10 9.36 14.66 21.84
CA ARG A 10 8.91 14.24 20.50
C ARG A 10 9.56 15.09 19.41
N GLU A 11 9.59 16.40 19.56
CA GLU A 11 10.26 17.33 18.62
C GLU A 11 11.74 16.97 18.46
N LYS A 12 12.44 16.72 19.57
CA LYS A 12 13.84 16.30 19.55
C LYS A 12 14.03 14.97 18.81
N LYS A 13 13.22 13.95 19.10
CA LYS A 13 13.29 12.67 18.38
C LYS A 13 13.05 12.82 16.89
N LEU A 14 12.06 13.64 16.51
CA LEU A 14 11.77 13.89 15.10
C LEU A 14 12.96 14.58 14.40
N ALA A 15 13.59 15.55 15.05
CA ALA A 15 14.78 16.21 14.54
C ALA A 15 15.98 15.24 14.41
N ASP A 16 16.18 14.36 15.40
CA ASP A 16 17.23 13.33 15.37
C ASP A 16 17.01 12.31 14.23
N ARG A 17 15.75 12.14 13.80
CA ARG A 17 15.28 11.26 12.71
C ARG A 17 15.05 11.99 11.38
N ALA A 18 15.53 13.22 11.22
CA ALA A 18 15.31 14.02 10.01
C ALA A 18 15.94 13.43 8.73
N PHE A 19 16.88 12.49 8.86
CA PHE A 19 17.48 11.74 7.75
C PHE A 19 16.57 10.63 7.19
N LEU A 20 15.49 10.30 7.89
CA LEU A 20 14.50 9.34 7.41
C LEU A 20 13.53 10.00 6.43
N ASP A 21 12.94 9.20 5.56
CA ASP A 21 11.69 9.55 4.90
C ASP A 21 10.66 9.94 5.96
N GLN A 22 10.05 11.11 5.80
CA GLN A 22 9.06 11.64 6.75
C GLN A 22 7.66 11.08 6.48
N LYS A 23 7.44 10.46 5.31
CA LYS A 23 6.20 9.81 4.91
C LYS A 23 6.45 8.46 4.20
N PRO A 24 7.16 7.51 4.85
CA PRO A 24 7.38 6.18 4.27
C PRO A 24 6.03 5.55 3.89
N GLU A 25 5.90 5.12 2.63
CA GLU A 25 4.65 4.53 2.09
C GLU A 25 3.40 5.44 2.24
N GLY A 26 3.61 6.76 2.37
CA GLY A 26 2.57 7.75 2.62
C GLY A 26 2.15 7.91 4.08
N VAL A 27 2.68 7.09 5.01
CA VAL A 27 2.35 7.13 6.44
C VAL A 27 3.26 8.15 7.15
N PRO A 28 2.72 9.13 7.91
CA PRO A 28 3.55 10.04 8.67
C PRO A 28 4.48 9.31 9.65
N LEU A 29 5.77 9.63 9.64
CA LEU A 29 6.80 8.97 10.48
C LEU A 29 6.43 8.92 11.98
N ARG A 30 5.73 9.96 12.46
CA ARG A 30 5.25 10.07 13.85
C ARG A 30 4.17 9.05 14.25
N GLU A 31 3.50 8.45 13.26
CA GLU A 31 2.46 7.44 13.46
C GLU A 31 3.03 6.01 13.42
N LEU A 32 4.31 5.85 13.10
CA LEU A 32 4.99 4.57 13.10
C LEU A 32 5.46 4.19 14.52
N PRO A 33 5.37 2.91 14.91
CA PRO A 33 5.79 2.42 16.23
C PRO A 33 7.31 2.24 16.32
N LEU A 34 8.10 3.22 15.87
CA LEU A 34 9.56 3.14 15.80
C LEU A 34 10.23 2.94 17.17
N ASP A 35 9.59 3.42 18.23
CA ASP A 35 10.10 3.28 19.60
C ASP A 35 9.83 1.90 20.20
N ASP A 36 8.86 1.17 19.65
CA ASP A 36 8.49 -0.18 20.08
C ASP A 36 9.17 -1.26 19.22
N ASP A 37 9.76 -0.88 18.08
CA ASP A 37 10.51 -1.76 17.19
C ASP A 37 11.96 -1.95 17.67
N SER A 38 12.28 -3.14 18.17
CA SER A 38 13.59 -3.42 18.75
C SER A 38 14.75 -3.23 17.77
N ASP A 39 14.54 -3.60 16.51
CA ASP A 39 15.57 -3.54 15.47
C ASP A 39 15.87 -2.08 15.10
N PHE A 40 14.82 -1.27 14.90
CA PHE A 40 14.96 0.16 14.68
C PHE A 40 15.65 0.87 15.85
N VAL A 41 15.27 0.55 17.10
CA VAL A 41 15.90 1.10 18.30
C VAL A 41 17.38 0.73 18.37
N ALA A 42 17.75 -0.51 18.03
CA ALA A 42 19.15 -0.94 17.99
C ALA A 42 19.96 -0.15 16.95
N MET A 43 19.42 0.02 15.74
CA MET A 43 20.06 0.82 14.69
C MET A 43 20.20 2.30 15.11
N GLU A 44 19.20 2.87 15.79
CA GLU A 44 19.28 4.25 16.28
C GLU A 44 20.40 4.43 17.32
N GLN A 45 20.60 3.44 18.20
CA GLN A 45 21.70 3.43 19.16
C GLN A 45 23.06 3.30 18.48
N GLU A 46 23.19 2.38 17.51
CA GLU A 46 24.43 2.20 16.75
C GLU A 46 24.81 3.48 15.97
N ARG A 47 23.84 4.11 15.32
CA ARG A 47 24.04 5.38 14.60
C ARG A 47 24.55 6.47 15.53
N ARG A 48 23.96 6.58 16.73
CA ARG A 48 24.40 7.55 17.75
C ARG A 48 25.85 7.30 18.16
N GLN A 49 26.25 6.05 18.38
CA GLN A 49 27.64 5.71 18.71
C GLN A 49 28.62 6.05 17.58
N LEU A 50 28.26 5.81 16.33
CA LEU A 50 29.12 6.13 15.17
C LEU A 50 29.31 7.64 15.01
N LEU A 51 28.25 8.42 15.27
CA LEU A 51 28.28 9.89 15.29
C LEU A 51 29.11 10.44 16.45
N GLU A 52 29.06 9.84 17.63
CA GLU A 52 29.85 10.27 18.78
C GLU A 52 31.34 9.96 18.63
N LYS A 53 31.69 8.84 17.97
CA LYS A 53 33.08 8.42 17.78
C LYS A 53 33.84 9.30 16.79
N ASP A 54 33.42 9.29 15.52
CA ASP A 54 34.01 10.09 14.44
C ASP A 54 33.10 10.06 13.19
N PRO A 55 32.21 11.05 13.00
CA PRO A 55 31.28 11.09 11.87
C PRO A 55 31.96 11.05 10.51
N ARG A 56 33.17 11.64 10.39
CA ARG A 56 33.86 11.75 9.10
C ARG A 56 34.45 10.41 8.70
N ARG A 57 35.07 9.72 9.65
CA ARG A 57 35.63 8.39 9.44
C ARG A 57 34.53 7.34 9.22
N ASN A 58 33.41 7.47 9.92
CA ASN A 58 32.31 6.50 9.90
C ASN A 58 31.24 6.84 8.84
N ALA A 59 31.45 7.84 7.98
CA ALA A 59 30.42 8.36 7.09
C ALA A 59 29.74 7.29 6.21
N LYS A 60 30.50 6.31 5.70
CA LYS A 60 29.95 5.21 4.88
C LYS A 60 29.08 4.26 5.70
N GLU A 61 29.49 3.95 6.91
CA GLU A 61 28.77 3.06 7.82
C GLU A 61 27.48 3.72 8.33
N ILE A 62 27.56 5.02 8.67
CA ILE A 62 26.39 5.84 9.01
C ILE A 62 25.41 5.86 7.84
N ALA A 63 25.86 6.11 6.61
CA ALA A 63 24.98 6.15 5.45
C ALA A 63 24.28 4.80 5.19
N ALA A 64 25.01 3.68 5.29
CA ALA A 64 24.42 2.33 5.14
C ALA A 64 23.41 2.01 6.25
N LEU A 65 23.69 2.45 7.48
CA LEU A 65 22.79 2.30 8.61
C LEU A 65 21.54 3.17 8.46
N GLU A 66 21.68 4.42 7.99
CA GLU A 66 20.55 5.31 7.69
C GLU A 66 19.65 4.74 6.58
N GLU A 67 20.22 4.09 5.56
CA GLU A 67 19.46 3.38 4.53
C GLU A 67 18.70 2.18 5.11
N SER A 68 19.34 1.41 5.99
CA SER A 68 18.71 0.28 6.69
C SER A 68 17.57 0.72 7.61
N MET A 69 17.76 1.83 8.33
CA MET A 69 16.72 2.44 9.15
C MET A 69 15.53 2.94 8.31
N ASN A 70 15.79 3.51 7.13
CA ASN A 70 14.75 3.89 6.17
C ASN A 70 13.98 2.67 5.66
N ALA A 71 14.68 1.59 5.30
CA ALA A 71 14.04 0.35 4.86
C ALA A 71 13.12 -0.25 5.95
N ARG A 72 13.57 -0.26 7.21
CA ARG A 72 12.75 -0.72 8.33
C ARG A 72 11.54 0.18 8.57
N ALA A 73 11.71 1.51 8.47
CA ALA A 73 10.59 2.44 8.56
C ALA A 73 9.55 2.24 7.43
N GLN A 74 9.99 1.94 6.21
CA GLN A 74 9.10 1.57 5.10
C GLN A 74 8.36 0.26 5.39
N GLU A 75 9.03 -0.76 5.90
CA GLU A 75 8.40 -2.03 6.27
C GLU A 75 7.32 -1.83 7.34
N LEU A 76 7.63 -1.12 8.42
CA LEU A 76 6.67 -0.78 9.47
C LEU A 76 5.49 0.03 8.93
N ALA A 77 5.71 0.91 7.95
CA ALA A 77 4.63 1.64 7.29
C ALA A 77 3.72 0.71 6.47
N ARG A 78 4.27 -0.27 5.74
CA ARG A 78 3.47 -1.28 5.02
C ARG A 78 2.66 -2.13 5.98
N GLU A 79 3.27 -2.61 7.06
CA GLU A 79 2.60 -3.39 8.10
C GLU A 79 1.45 -2.61 8.75
N LYS A 80 1.72 -1.34 9.12
CA LYS A 80 0.69 -0.45 9.67
C LYS A 80 -0.46 -0.25 8.70
N LYS A 81 -0.19 0.03 7.43
CA LYS A 81 -1.25 0.18 6.40
C LYS A 81 -2.07 -1.09 6.23
N LEU A 82 -1.41 -2.24 6.19
CA LEU A 82 -2.10 -3.52 6.09
C LEU A 82 -3.04 -3.74 7.30
N ALA A 83 -2.57 -3.44 8.51
CA ALA A 83 -3.38 -3.53 9.72
C ALA A 83 -4.54 -2.51 9.72
N ASP A 84 -4.27 -1.27 9.34
CA ASP A 84 -5.27 -0.19 9.30
C ASP A 84 -6.36 -0.49 8.27
N ARG A 85 -6.03 -1.21 7.18
CA ARG A 85 -6.92 -1.65 6.09
C ARG A 85 -7.51 -3.04 6.28
N ALA A 86 -7.32 -3.68 7.43
CA ALA A 86 -7.76 -5.06 7.67
C ALA A 86 -9.29 -5.25 7.63
N PHE A 87 -10.07 -4.18 7.77
CA PHE A 87 -11.53 -4.19 7.67
C PHE A 87 -12.06 -4.24 6.23
N LEU A 88 -11.18 -4.00 5.24
CA LEU A 88 -11.54 -4.11 3.84
C LEU A 88 -11.63 -5.58 3.42
N ASP A 89 -12.45 -5.86 2.42
CA ASP A 89 -12.33 -7.08 1.64
C ASP A 89 -10.88 -7.19 1.13
N GLN A 90 -10.22 -8.30 1.42
CA GLN A 90 -8.82 -8.51 1.04
C GLN A 90 -8.65 -8.88 -0.44
N LYS A 91 -9.75 -9.29 -1.10
CA LYS A 91 -9.80 -9.65 -2.52
C LYS A 91 -11.06 -9.10 -3.21
N PRO A 92 -11.27 -7.77 -3.22
CA PRO A 92 -12.41 -7.18 -3.91
C PRO A 92 -12.39 -7.60 -5.38
N GLU A 93 -13.51 -8.11 -5.88
CA GLU A 93 -13.63 -8.61 -7.26
C GLU A 93 -12.61 -9.70 -7.64
N GLY A 94 -12.05 -10.39 -6.64
CA GLY A 94 -10.99 -11.40 -6.78
C GLY A 94 -9.57 -10.84 -6.86
N VAL A 95 -9.39 -9.52 -6.85
CA VAL A 95 -8.08 -8.84 -6.96
C VAL A 95 -7.49 -8.61 -5.57
N PRO A 96 -6.25 -9.06 -5.27
CA PRO A 96 -5.62 -8.77 -3.99
C PRO A 96 -5.50 -7.27 -3.73
N LEU A 97 -5.86 -6.79 -2.52
CA LEU A 97 -5.78 -5.36 -2.16
C LEU A 97 -4.42 -4.72 -2.48
N ARG A 98 -3.32 -5.45 -2.28
CA ARG A 98 -1.94 -5.00 -2.54
C ARG A 98 -1.67 -4.67 -4.02
N GLU A 99 -2.52 -5.11 -4.94
CA GLU A 99 -2.41 -4.85 -6.38
C GLU A 99 -3.30 -3.68 -6.83
N LEU A 100 -4.09 -3.12 -5.92
CA LEU A 100 -4.93 -1.96 -6.16
C LEU A 100 -4.16 -0.67 -5.86
N PRO A 101 -4.35 0.39 -6.67
CA PRO A 101 -3.69 1.67 -6.48
C PRO A 101 -4.37 2.53 -5.41
N LEU A 102 -4.61 1.97 -4.21
CA LEU A 102 -5.36 2.65 -3.13
C LEU A 102 -4.68 3.93 -2.66
N ASP A 103 -3.35 3.98 -2.74
CA ASP A 103 -2.55 5.14 -2.31
C ASP A 103 -2.55 6.27 -3.33
N ASP A 104 -2.81 5.96 -4.59
CA ASP A 104 -2.90 6.93 -5.69
C ASP A 104 -4.34 7.44 -5.88
N ASP A 105 -5.32 6.77 -5.26
CA ASP A 105 -6.73 7.16 -5.31
C ASP A 105 -7.05 8.25 -4.27
N SER A 106 -7.25 9.48 -4.73
CA SER A 106 -7.47 10.62 -3.84
C SER A 106 -8.69 10.47 -2.94
N ASP A 107 -9.75 9.83 -3.44
CA ASP A 107 -10.99 9.63 -2.70
C ASP A 107 -10.80 8.60 -1.59
N PHE A 108 -10.13 7.49 -1.90
CA PHE A 108 -9.75 6.49 -0.90
C PHE A 108 -8.85 7.07 0.19
N VAL A 109 -7.82 7.83 -0.18
CA VAL A 109 -6.92 8.49 0.77
C VAL A 109 -7.67 9.50 1.65
N ALA A 110 -8.64 10.24 1.12
CA ALA A 110 -9.47 11.14 1.90
C ALA A 110 -10.33 10.38 2.93
N MET A 111 -10.96 9.28 2.52
CA MET A 111 -11.73 8.42 3.43
C MET A 111 -10.86 7.80 4.52
N GLU A 112 -9.62 7.37 4.22
CA GLU A 112 -8.68 6.90 5.23
C GLU A 112 -8.36 7.95 6.29
N GLN A 113 -8.17 9.21 5.86
CA GLN A 113 -7.92 10.32 6.78
C GLN A 113 -9.15 10.61 7.66
N GLU A 114 -10.34 10.62 7.08
CA GLU A 114 -11.60 10.82 7.82
C GLU A 114 -11.81 9.70 8.85
N ARG A 115 -11.63 8.44 8.45
CA ARG A 115 -11.74 7.28 9.35
C ARG A 115 -10.77 7.40 10.53
N ARG A 116 -9.52 7.80 10.26
CA ARG A 116 -8.51 8.03 11.30
C ARG A 116 -8.96 9.09 12.30
N GLN A 117 -9.49 10.23 11.81
CA GLN A 117 -9.99 11.30 12.68
C GLN A 117 -11.17 10.84 13.55
N LEU A 118 -12.08 10.04 13.01
CA LEU A 118 -13.21 9.49 13.78
C LEU A 118 -12.76 8.52 14.87
N LEU A 119 -11.77 7.68 14.57
CA LEU A 119 -11.14 6.76 15.53
C LEU A 119 -10.36 7.50 16.62
N GLU A 120 -9.66 8.58 16.29
CA GLU A 120 -8.93 9.38 17.28
C GLU A 120 -9.87 10.14 18.22
N LYS A 121 -11.01 10.62 17.71
CA LYS A 121 -11.95 11.46 18.46
C LYS A 121 -12.73 10.67 19.51
N ASP A 122 -13.48 9.65 19.11
CA ASP A 122 -14.25 8.75 19.98
C ASP A 122 -14.82 7.58 19.16
N PRO A 123 -14.13 6.43 19.08
CA PRO A 123 -14.57 5.28 18.30
C PRO A 123 -15.95 4.77 18.70
N ARG A 124 -16.30 4.85 19.99
CA ARG A 124 -17.56 4.30 20.50
C ARG A 124 -18.73 5.18 20.09
N ARG A 125 -18.56 6.50 20.21
CA ARG A 125 -19.58 7.46 19.79
C ARG A 125 -19.72 7.51 18.28
N ASN A 126 -18.62 7.37 17.54
CA ASN A 126 -18.59 7.48 16.08
C ASN A 126 -18.80 6.13 15.37
N ALA A 127 -19.10 5.05 16.09
CA ALA A 127 -19.13 3.68 15.54
C ALA A 127 -20.00 3.53 14.27
N ARG A 128 -21.16 4.21 14.22
CA ARG A 128 -22.04 4.18 13.04
C ARG A 128 -21.45 4.89 11.82
N GLU A 129 -20.79 6.02 12.07
CA GLU A 129 -20.15 6.83 11.02
C GLU A 129 -18.91 6.11 10.48
N ILE A 130 -18.13 5.50 11.37
CA ILE A 130 -17.00 4.64 11.01
C ILE A 130 -17.48 3.47 10.15
N ALA A 131 -18.53 2.75 10.55
CA ALA A 131 -19.05 1.63 9.78
C ALA A 131 -19.53 2.04 8.38
N ALA A 132 -20.26 3.15 8.26
CA ALA A 132 -20.71 3.65 6.96
C ALA A 132 -19.55 4.09 6.05
N LEU A 133 -18.50 4.68 6.66
CA LEU A 133 -17.29 5.06 5.94
C LEU A 133 -16.49 3.82 5.50
N GLU A 134 -16.38 2.80 6.35
CA GLU A 134 -15.74 1.52 6.02
C GLU A 134 -16.46 0.79 4.87
N GLU A 135 -17.80 0.85 4.82
CA GLU A 135 -18.59 0.36 3.68
C GLU A 135 -18.28 1.14 2.39
N SER A 136 -18.19 2.47 2.47
CA SER A 136 -17.85 3.33 1.33
C SER A 136 -16.42 3.06 0.82
N MET A 137 -15.47 2.84 1.73
CA MET A 137 -14.10 2.47 1.38
C MET A 137 -14.04 1.10 0.70
N ASN A 138 -14.83 0.12 1.17
CA ASN A 138 -14.96 -1.17 0.50
C ASN A 138 -15.55 -1.03 -0.91
N ALA A 139 -16.58 -0.21 -1.09
CA ALA A 139 -17.17 0.05 -2.40
C ALA A 139 -16.16 0.68 -3.37
N ARG A 140 -15.35 1.64 -2.91
CA ARG A 140 -14.29 2.24 -3.73
C ARG A 140 -13.19 1.23 -4.08
N ALA A 141 -12.78 0.38 -3.14
CA ALA A 141 -11.82 -0.70 -3.41
C ALA A 141 -12.36 -1.70 -4.45
N GLN A 142 -13.66 -2.04 -4.40
CA GLN A 142 -14.32 -2.85 -5.43
C GLN A 142 -14.32 -2.15 -6.79
N GLU A 143 -14.64 -0.86 -6.85
CA GLU A 143 -14.60 -0.09 -8.10
C GLU A 143 -13.19 -0.09 -8.71
N LEU A 144 -12.16 0.22 -7.92
CA LEU A 144 -10.76 0.17 -8.36
C LEU A 144 -10.34 -1.23 -8.84
N ALA A 145 -10.86 -2.29 -8.22
CA ALA A 145 -10.63 -3.66 -8.67
C ALA A 145 -11.30 -3.95 -10.03
N ARG A 146 -12.53 -3.47 -10.26
CA ARG A 146 -13.20 -3.56 -11.57
C ARG A 146 -12.44 -2.77 -12.63
N GLU A 147 -12.00 -1.56 -12.32
CA GLU A 147 -11.20 -0.72 -13.23
C GLU A 147 -9.89 -1.41 -13.61
N LYS A 148 -9.17 -1.96 -12.62
CA LYS A 148 -7.93 -2.72 -12.87
C LYS A 148 -8.19 -3.91 -13.79
N LYS A 149 -9.20 -4.73 -13.51
CA LYS A 149 -9.56 -5.88 -14.36
C LYS A 149 -9.92 -5.46 -15.78
N LEU A 150 -10.66 -4.36 -15.93
CA LEU A 150 -10.98 -3.81 -17.25
C LEU A 150 -9.72 -3.35 -17.99
N ALA A 151 -8.79 -2.68 -17.31
CA ALA A 151 -7.51 -2.27 -17.86
C ALA A 151 -6.63 -3.46 -18.26
N ASP A 152 -6.58 -4.51 -17.45
CA ASP A 152 -5.87 -5.76 -17.76
C ASP A 152 -6.47 -6.47 -19.00
N ARG A 153 -7.76 -6.26 -19.24
CA ARG A 153 -8.54 -6.73 -20.39
C ARG A 153 -8.55 -5.76 -21.57
N ALA A 154 -7.75 -4.70 -21.57
CA ALA A 154 -7.68 -3.70 -22.65
C ALA A 154 -7.29 -4.27 -24.03
N PHE A 155 -6.79 -5.50 -24.10
CA PHE A 155 -6.50 -6.20 -25.36
C PHE A 155 -7.76 -6.75 -26.05
N LEU A 156 -8.87 -6.87 -25.34
CA LEU A 156 -10.17 -7.31 -25.86
C LEU A 156 -10.92 -6.13 -26.49
N ASP A 157 -11.90 -6.44 -27.34
CA ASP A 157 -12.93 -5.47 -27.70
C ASP A 157 -13.66 -5.03 -26.42
N GLN A 158 -13.83 -3.72 -26.22
CA GLN A 158 -14.48 -3.18 -25.03
C GLN A 158 -16.00 -3.29 -25.09
N LYS A 159 -16.57 -3.51 -26.28
CA LYS A 159 -18.00 -3.69 -26.51
C LYS A 159 -18.28 -4.82 -27.51
N PRO A 160 -17.90 -6.08 -27.22
CA PRO A 160 -18.23 -7.21 -28.08
C PRO A 160 -19.75 -7.28 -28.29
N GLU A 161 -20.18 -7.37 -29.54
CA GLU A 161 -21.61 -7.33 -29.94
C GLU A 161 -22.37 -6.09 -29.38
N GLY A 162 -21.67 -5.01 -29.05
CA GLY A 162 -22.23 -3.79 -28.46
C GLY A 162 -22.42 -3.80 -26.94
N VAL A 163 -22.11 -4.91 -26.25
CA VAL A 163 -22.26 -5.07 -24.79
C VAL A 163 -20.94 -4.73 -24.08
N PRO A 164 -20.91 -3.79 -23.12
CA PRO A 164 -19.69 -3.46 -22.38
C PRO A 164 -19.09 -4.64 -21.62
N LEU A 165 -17.76 -4.82 -21.67
CA LEU A 165 -17.07 -5.90 -20.95
C LEU A 165 -17.39 -5.97 -19.45
N ARG A 166 -17.59 -4.82 -18.81
CA ARG A 166 -17.93 -4.70 -17.38
C ARG A 166 -19.29 -5.30 -17.00
N GLU A 167 -20.17 -5.52 -17.98
CA GLU A 167 -21.51 -6.10 -17.79
C GLU A 167 -21.52 -7.61 -18.07
N LEU A 168 -20.42 -8.16 -18.54
CA LEU A 168 -20.28 -9.59 -18.82
C LEU A 168 -19.74 -10.33 -17.58
N PRO A 169 -20.28 -11.52 -17.24
CA PRO A 169 -19.84 -12.33 -16.11
C PRO A 169 -18.54 -13.11 -16.44
N LEU A 170 -17.53 -12.42 -16.95
CA LEU A 170 -16.29 -13.01 -17.46
C LEU A 170 -15.50 -13.76 -16.38
N ASP A 171 -15.67 -13.37 -15.12
CA ASP A 171 -14.99 -14.00 -13.99
C ASP A 171 -15.66 -15.29 -13.50
N ASP A 172 -16.94 -15.46 -13.83
CA ASP A 172 -17.70 -16.68 -13.54
C ASP A 172 -17.60 -17.72 -14.67
N ASP A 173 -17.09 -17.32 -15.84
CA ASP A 173 -16.88 -18.19 -16.99
C ASP A 173 -15.52 -18.89 -16.89
N SER A 174 -15.54 -20.19 -16.59
CA SER A 174 -14.32 -20.98 -16.37
C SER A 174 -13.42 -21.06 -17.60
N ASP A 175 -14.00 -21.04 -18.81
CA ASP A 175 -13.23 -21.15 -20.05
C ASP A 175 -12.50 -19.83 -20.32
N PHE A 176 -13.18 -18.70 -20.13
CA PHE A 176 -12.58 -17.38 -20.22
C PHE A 176 -11.46 -17.18 -19.20
N VAL A 177 -11.71 -17.56 -17.93
CA VAL A 177 -10.69 -17.49 -16.87
C VAL A 177 -9.47 -18.35 -17.22
N ALA A 178 -9.66 -19.55 -17.80
CA ALA A 178 -8.55 -20.39 -18.24
C ALA A 178 -7.74 -19.75 -19.38
N MET A 179 -8.41 -19.11 -20.35
CA MET A 179 -7.76 -18.38 -21.44
C MET A 179 -6.96 -17.17 -20.92
N GLU A 180 -7.48 -16.42 -19.95
CA GLU A 180 -6.74 -15.33 -19.30
C GLU A 180 -5.51 -15.82 -18.54
N GLN A 181 -5.61 -16.98 -17.89
CA GLN A 181 -4.46 -17.61 -17.23
C GLN A 181 -3.40 -18.07 -18.24
N GLU A 182 -3.80 -18.72 -19.34
CA GLU A 182 -2.86 -19.11 -20.40
C GLU A 182 -2.16 -17.87 -20.99
N ARG A 183 -2.93 -16.80 -21.26
CA ARG A 183 -2.37 -15.55 -21.76
C ARG A 183 -1.33 -14.97 -20.81
N ARG A 184 -1.61 -14.92 -19.50
CA ARG A 184 -0.66 -14.45 -18.47
C ARG A 184 0.64 -15.28 -18.49
N GLN A 185 0.54 -16.61 -18.51
CA GLN A 185 1.73 -17.48 -18.57
C GLN A 185 2.56 -17.29 -19.84
N LEU A 186 1.91 -17.06 -20.99
CA LEU A 186 2.61 -16.81 -22.25
C LEU A 186 3.34 -15.46 -22.26
N LEU A 187 2.77 -14.43 -21.61
CA LEU A 187 3.40 -13.13 -21.43
C LEU A 187 4.60 -13.20 -20.46
N GLU A 188 4.49 -13.97 -19.38
CA GLU A 188 5.57 -14.12 -18.40
C GLU A 188 6.81 -14.83 -18.99
N LYS A 189 6.59 -15.85 -19.83
CA LYS A 189 7.68 -16.66 -20.39
C LYS A 189 8.50 -15.92 -21.46
N ASP A 190 7.88 -15.60 -22.59
CA ASP A 190 8.49 -14.87 -23.71
C ASP A 190 7.39 -14.39 -24.66
N PRO A 191 6.95 -13.12 -24.55
CA PRO A 191 5.90 -12.56 -25.38
C PRO A 191 6.21 -12.64 -26.89
N ARG A 192 7.49 -12.48 -27.27
CA ARG A 192 7.90 -12.45 -28.68
C ARG A 192 7.79 -13.84 -29.29
N ARG A 193 8.30 -14.85 -28.58
CA ARG A 193 8.21 -16.25 -29.02
C ARG A 193 6.77 -16.77 -29.01
N ASN A 194 5.93 -16.27 -28.11
CA ASN A 194 4.55 -16.69 -27.95
C ASN A 194 3.52 -15.89 -28.76
N ALA A 195 3.96 -14.91 -29.58
CA ALA A 195 3.07 -13.97 -30.28
C ALA A 195 1.94 -14.65 -31.08
N ARG A 196 2.21 -15.78 -31.74
CA ARG A 196 1.18 -16.53 -32.50
C ARG A 196 0.09 -17.13 -31.60
N ARG A 197 0.45 -17.61 -30.41
CA ARG A 197 -0.51 -18.18 -29.44
C ARG A 197 -1.32 -17.07 -28.77
N LEU A 198 -0.66 -15.98 -28.39
CA LEU A 198 -1.32 -14.77 -27.86
C LEU A 198 -2.36 -14.21 -28.85
N LEU A 199 -2.07 -14.21 -30.15
CA LEU A 199 -3.02 -13.77 -31.18
C LEU A 199 -4.22 -14.72 -31.33
N ARG A 200 -4.03 -16.03 -31.12
CA ARG A 200 -5.13 -17.00 -31.15
C ARG A 200 -6.05 -16.83 -29.95
N LEU A 201 -5.50 -16.69 -28.74
CA LEU A 201 -6.28 -16.45 -27.53
C LEU A 201 -7.10 -15.16 -27.60
N ARG A 202 -6.62 -14.14 -28.31
CA ARG A 202 -7.40 -12.90 -28.53
C ARG A 202 -8.63 -13.08 -29.43
N ARG A 203 -8.64 -14.12 -30.28
CA ARG A 203 -9.66 -14.35 -31.32
C ARG A 203 -10.59 -15.52 -31.03
N ALA A 204 -10.24 -16.34 -30.04
CA ALA A 204 -11.05 -17.45 -29.56
C ALA A 204 -12.24 -16.89 -28.78
#